data_AF-A0AAN6FT83-F1
#
_entry.id   AF-A0AAN6FT83-F1
#
_cell.length_a   1.000
_cell.length_b   1.000
_cell.length_c   1.000
_cell.angle_alpha   90.00
_cell.angle_beta   90.00
_cell.angle_gamma   90.00
#
_symmetry.space_group_name_H-M   'P 1'
#
loop_
_entity.id
_entity.type
_entity.pdbx_description
1 polymer ?
#
loop_
_entity_poly.entity_id
_entity_poly.type
_entity_poly.pdbx_seq_one_letter_code
_entity_poly.pdbx_strand_id
1 'polypeptide(L)'
;MPRLPGFSSGYLIGSGYALQTIDPVTAYRSSSEASYLQTALNNRSAPIVYKNTLAAKILFNGTTATGVSALTQGTYGTPSVNFTLTARKEVILSAGAFQSPQLLMVSGIGNCTELAEFNISCKVPLPGVGKGLWVSTPTSLAFDGYLRPPLIRPPVPQDHPVVGTIHAVHVNTASAGVNNATLANELIQTYLQTASGPDSIFGPDYYGFEKLPEPYRSSLSNETLAQLATFPSDWPEIEWLPNGAYNGYEHNKQTADPKDGKDYGTLLVALVAPLSRGTVTLNSADMWHLPNVYPAWYTAQA
;
A
#
# COMPACT_ATOMS: atom_id res chain seq x y z
N MET A 1 2.98 -6.52 -25.70
CA MET A 1 3.92 -7.19 -24.76
C MET A 1 3.80 -8.71 -24.87
N PRO A 2 4.90 -9.48 -24.66
CA PRO A 2 4.87 -10.95 -24.70
C PRO A 2 4.18 -11.54 -23.47
N ARG A 3 3.57 -12.72 -23.60
CA ARG A 3 3.01 -13.46 -22.45
C ARG A 3 4.12 -14.21 -21.72
N LEU A 4 4.20 -14.02 -20.40
CA LEU A 4 5.16 -14.69 -19.53
C LEU A 4 4.64 -16.05 -19.06
N PRO A 5 5.54 -17.01 -18.73
CA PRO A 5 5.17 -18.23 -18.02
C PRO A 5 4.52 -17.97 -16.66
N GLY A 6 4.85 -16.83 -16.04
CA GLY A 6 4.31 -16.33 -14.77
C GLY A 6 5.30 -15.35 -14.13
N PHE A 7 4.83 -14.47 -13.25
CA PHE A 7 5.70 -13.45 -12.63
C PHE A 7 6.72 -14.02 -11.63
N SER A 8 6.58 -15.28 -11.22
CA SER A 8 7.60 -16.00 -10.45
C SER A 8 8.71 -16.63 -11.31
N SER A 9 8.68 -16.45 -12.64
CA SER A 9 9.67 -17.03 -13.56
C SER A 9 11.02 -16.31 -13.58
N GLY A 10 11.12 -15.14 -12.93
CA GLY A 10 12.30 -14.28 -12.95
C GLY A 10 12.35 -13.29 -14.12
N TYR A 11 11.34 -13.30 -15.00
CA TYR A 11 11.17 -12.29 -16.06
C TYR A 11 10.09 -11.29 -15.66
N LEU A 12 10.39 -10.00 -15.75
CA LEU A 12 9.45 -8.92 -15.43
C LEU A 12 8.72 -8.36 -16.65
N ILE A 13 9.43 -8.11 -17.76
CA ILE A 13 8.84 -7.48 -18.96
C ILE A 13 7.94 -8.46 -19.71
N GLY A 14 6.65 -8.17 -19.76
CA GLY A 14 5.62 -9.00 -20.39
C GLY A 14 4.31 -8.97 -19.62
N SER A 15 3.39 -9.86 -19.94
CA SER A 15 2.10 -9.97 -19.26
C SER A 15 1.78 -11.39 -18.83
N GLY A 16 1.02 -11.54 -17.76
CA GLY A 16 0.69 -12.84 -17.22
C GLY A 16 -0.31 -12.77 -16.07
N TYR A 17 -0.73 -13.94 -15.61
CA TYR A 17 -1.48 -14.03 -14.36
C TYR A 17 -0.52 -13.91 -13.17
N ALA A 18 -0.92 -13.14 -12.16
CA ALA A 18 -0.20 -13.05 -10.90
C ALA A 18 -0.72 -14.08 -9.90
N LEU A 19 0.19 -14.57 -9.07
CA LEU A 19 -0.21 -15.33 -7.89
C LEU A 19 -0.85 -14.38 -6.87
N GLN A 20 -1.92 -14.84 -6.24
CA GLN A 20 -2.63 -14.08 -5.22
C GLN A 20 -2.33 -14.61 -3.83
N THR A 21 -2.40 -13.73 -2.83
CA THR A 21 -2.27 -14.09 -1.41
C THR A 21 -3.60 -14.64 -0.88
N ILE A 22 -4.02 -15.77 -1.43
CA ILE A 22 -5.27 -16.47 -1.14
C ILE A 22 -4.94 -17.95 -0.95
N ASP A 23 -5.53 -18.57 0.06
CA ASP A 23 -5.44 -20.01 0.27
C ASP A 23 -6.23 -20.73 -0.83
N PRO A 24 -5.61 -21.61 -1.64
CA PRO A 24 -6.26 -22.20 -2.81
C PRO A 24 -7.33 -23.25 -2.47
N VAL A 25 -7.41 -23.69 -1.21
CA VAL A 25 -8.38 -24.70 -0.76
C VAL A 25 -9.61 -24.03 -0.17
N THR A 26 -9.42 -22.95 0.60
CA THR A 26 -10.49 -22.27 1.33
C THR A 26 -10.92 -20.95 0.71
N ALA A 27 -10.17 -20.43 -0.26
CA ALA A 27 -10.32 -19.10 -0.83
C ALA A 27 -10.24 -17.94 0.19
N TYR A 28 -9.70 -18.20 1.39
CA TYR A 28 -9.49 -17.17 2.39
C TYR A 28 -8.21 -16.39 2.12
N ARG A 29 -8.25 -15.09 2.42
CA ARG A 29 -7.07 -14.22 2.34
C ARG A 29 -5.95 -14.76 3.22
N SER A 30 -4.77 -14.97 2.64
CA SER A 30 -3.55 -15.32 3.37
C SER A 30 -2.81 -14.05 3.79
N SER A 31 -3.06 -13.58 5.02
CA SER A 31 -2.33 -12.45 5.61
C SER A 31 -1.10 -12.94 6.39
N SER A 32 -0.16 -12.04 6.70
CA SER A 32 0.97 -12.38 7.58
C SER A 32 0.51 -12.87 8.97
N GLU A 33 -0.62 -12.37 9.46
CA GLU A 33 -1.22 -12.81 10.71
C GLU A 33 -1.76 -14.24 10.60
N ALA A 34 -2.56 -14.51 9.56
CA ALA A 34 -3.17 -15.82 9.33
C ALA A 34 -2.13 -16.90 9.02
N SER A 35 -1.02 -16.55 8.36
CA SER A 35 0.02 -17.49 7.98
C SER A 35 1.07 -17.71 9.07
N TYR A 36 1.55 -16.65 9.75
CA TYR A 36 2.66 -16.77 10.70
C TYR A 36 2.18 -16.76 12.16
N LEU A 37 1.35 -15.81 12.56
CA LEU A 37 0.92 -15.70 13.96
C LEU A 37 0.02 -16.86 14.36
N GLN A 38 -0.99 -17.20 13.54
CA GLN A 38 -1.87 -18.33 13.82
C GLN A 38 -1.11 -19.66 13.87
N THR A 39 -0.16 -19.87 12.96
CA THR A 39 0.74 -21.04 13.00
C THR A 39 1.54 -21.11 14.29
N ALA A 40 2.13 -19.99 14.74
CA ALA A 40 2.89 -19.94 15.99
C ALA A 40 2.01 -20.17 17.23
N LEU A 41 0.79 -19.63 17.24
CA LEU A 41 -0.20 -19.85 18.31
C LEU A 41 -0.58 -21.33 18.42
N ASN A 42 -0.84 -21.99 17.29
CA ASN A 42 -1.21 -23.40 17.25
C ASN A 42 -0.06 -24.33 17.67
N ASN A 43 1.18 -23.97 17.37
CA ASN A 43 2.37 -24.77 17.70
C ASN A 43 2.93 -24.54 19.11
N ARG A 44 2.24 -23.79 19.98
CA ARG A 44 2.65 -23.47 21.37
C ARG A 44 4.03 -22.80 21.49
N SER A 45 4.54 -22.20 20.41
CA SER A 45 5.76 -21.38 20.37
C SER A 45 5.43 -19.89 20.20
N ALA A 46 4.25 -19.50 20.66
CA ALA A 46 3.65 -18.21 20.35
C ALA A 46 4.39 -17.04 21.01
N PRO A 47 4.59 -15.92 20.28
CA PRO A 47 4.94 -14.67 20.91
C PRO A 47 3.80 -14.17 21.79
N ILE A 48 4.13 -13.37 22.81
CA ILE A 48 3.13 -12.59 23.54
C ILE A 48 2.72 -11.41 22.66
N VAL A 49 1.42 -11.27 22.41
CA VAL A 49 0.88 -10.21 21.54
C VAL A 49 0.08 -9.21 22.36
N TYR A 50 0.50 -7.95 22.31
CA TYR A 50 -0.20 -6.82 22.91
C TYR A 50 -1.03 -6.11 21.83
N LYS A 51 -2.32 -6.45 21.74
CA LYS A 51 -3.26 -5.80 20.80
C LYS A 51 -3.69 -4.43 21.31
N ASN A 52 -4.07 -3.53 20.40
CA ASN A 52 -4.54 -2.18 20.72
C ASN A 52 -3.54 -1.37 21.58
N THR A 53 -2.25 -1.60 21.34
CA THR A 53 -1.15 -1.02 22.08
C THR A 53 -0.23 -0.29 21.11
N LEU A 54 -0.04 1.01 21.33
CA LEU A 54 0.87 1.85 20.58
C LEU A 54 2.25 1.87 21.25
N ALA A 55 3.29 1.56 20.49
CA ALA A 55 4.66 1.82 20.91
C ALA A 55 4.92 3.33 20.83
N ALA A 56 5.16 3.96 21.98
CA ALA A 56 5.26 5.42 22.07
C ALA A 56 6.71 5.93 22.05
N LYS A 57 7.65 5.15 22.57
CA LYS A 57 9.07 5.54 22.63
C LYS A 57 9.96 4.33 22.87
N ILE A 58 11.12 4.29 22.22
CA ILE A 58 12.19 3.33 22.50
C ILE A 58 13.02 3.86 23.68
N LEU A 59 13.29 2.99 24.64
CA LEU A 59 14.06 3.29 25.84
C LEU A 59 15.50 2.85 25.64
N PHE A 60 16.45 3.65 26.15
CA PHE A 60 17.88 3.43 25.92
C PHE A 60 18.68 3.52 27.22
N ASN A 61 19.74 2.71 27.30
CA ASN A 61 20.88 2.90 28.19
C ASN A 61 22.12 3.17 27.33
N GLY A 62 22.61 4.42 27.35
CA GLY A 62 23.59 4.88 26.36
C GLY A 62 23.03 4.76 24.94
N THR A 63 23.68 3.96 24.09
CA THR A 63 23.26 3.66 22.72
C THR A 63 22.48 2.34 22.59
N THR A 64 22.33 1.58 23.68
CA THR A 64 21.67 0.27 23.67
C THR A 64 20.18 0.43 23.97
N ALA A 65 19.32 -0.06 23.06
CA ALA A 65 17.88 -0.14 23.31
C ALA A 65 17.57 -1.18 24.39
N THR A 66 16.84 -0.79 25.43
CA THR A 66 16.54 -1.64 26.60
C THR A 66 15.06 -1.95 26.75
N GLY A 67 14.21 -1.37 25.91
CA GLY A 67 12.78 -1.58 25.96
C GLY A 67 11.99 -0.56 25.16
N VAL A 68 10.68 -0.59 25.35
CA VAL A 68 9.72 0.30 24.69
C VAL A 68 8.68 0.74 25.74
N SER A 69 8.40 2.03 25.81
CA SER A 69 7.21 2.52 26.49
C SER A 69 6.01 2.38 25.56
N ALA A 70 4.94 1.80 26.07
CA ALA A 70 3.74 1.49 25.31
C ALA A 70 2.50 2.09 25.98
N LEU A 71 1.51 2.42 25.15
CA LEU A 71 0.27 3.09 25.54
C LEU A 71 -0.92 2.31 24.98
N THR A 72 -1.93 2.04 25.80
CA THR A 72 -3.25 1.61 25.30
C THR A 72 -4.18 2.81 25.24
N GLN A 73 -5.07 2.87 24.25
CA GLN A 73 -6.11 3.92 24.21
C GLN A 73 -7.20 3.73 25.27
N GLY A 74 -7.24 2.57 25.92
CA GLY A 74 -8.45 2.11 26.59
C GLY A 74 -9.54 1.78 25.55
N THR A 75 -10.48 0.90 25.91
CA THR A 75 -11.65 0.62 25.08
C THR A 75 -12.82 0.27 26.00
N TYR A 76 -14.05 0.62 25.58
CA TYR A 76 -15.27 0.30 26.33
C TYR A 76 -15.30 0.84 27.78
N GLY A 77 -14.83 2.07 27.98
CA GLY A 77 -14.82 2.72 29.30
C GLY A 77 -13.63 2.35 30.20
N THR A 78 -12.66 1.58 29.70
CA THR A 78 -11.38 1.40 30.39
C THR A 78 -10.45 2.58 30.13
N PRO A 79 -9.67 3.04 31.14
CA PRO A 79 -8.73 4.14 30.96
C PRO A 79 -7.52 3.71 30.11
N SER A 80 -6.83 4.69 29.53
CA SER A 80 -5.53 4.47 28.89
C SER A 80 -4.51 3.97 29.92
N VAL A 81 -3.73 2.95 29.55
CA VAL A 81 -2.68 2.40 30.41
C VAL A 81 -1.33 2.61 29.75
N ASN A 82 -0.40 3.16 30.52
CA ASN A 82 0.98 3.35 30.11
C ASN A 82 1.83 2.31 30.83
N PHE A 83 2.65 1.57 30.09
CA PHE A 83 3.52 0.55 30.66
C PHE A 83 4.81 0.43 29.87
N THR A 84 5.80 -0.23 30.46
CA THR A 84 7.11 -0.46 29.82
C THR A 84 7.31 -1.95 29.56
N LEU A 85 7.71 -2.27 28.33
CA LEU A 85 8.18 -3.60 27.95
C LEU A 85 9.71 -3.56 27.90
N THR A 86 10.37 -4.35 28.74
CA THR A 86 11.84 -4.44 28.76
C THR A 86 12.32 -5.50 27.78
N ALA A 87 13.42 -5.20 27.09
CA ALA A 87 14.07 -6.08 26.13
C ALA A 87 15.44 -6.50 26.68
N ARG A 88 15.70 -7.81 26.74
CA ARG A 88 17.00 -8.35 27.19
C ARG A 88 18.04 -8.48 26.08
N LYS A 89 17.61 -8.45 24.83
CA LYS A 89 18.48 -8.64 23.66
C LYS A 89 18.33 -7.47 22.70
N GLU A 90 17.17 -7.34 22.08
CA GLU A 90 16.96 -6.44 20.96
C GLU A 90 15.54 -5.87 20.95
N VAL A 91 15.38 -4.72 20.31
CA VAL A 91 14.11 -4.12 19.93
C VAL A 91 14.07 -4.06 18.40
N ILE A 92 13.11 -4.75 17.79
CA ILE A 92 12.93 -4.78 16.33
C ILE A 92 11.76 -3.85 15.97
N LEU A 93 12.02 -2.90 15.09
CA LEU A 93 11.04 -1.92 14.65
C LEU A 93 10.42 -2.33 13.31
N SER A 94 9.10 -2.53 13.31
CA SER A 94 8.33 -2.95 12.12
C SER A 94 7.00 -2.19 11.98
N ALA A 95 6.98 -0.89 12.29
CA ALA A 95 5.77 -0.05 12.29
C ALA A 95 5.42 0.52 10.89
N GLY A 96 5.98 -0.04 9.81
CA GLY A 96 5.78 0.43 8.44
C GLY A 96 6.52 1.73 8.10
N ALA A 97 6.41 2.17 6.84
CA ALA A 97 7.20 3.27 6.28
C ALA A 97 6.92 4.65 6.89
N PHE A 98 5.74 4.85 7.49
CA PHE A 98 5.35 6.12 8.09
C PHE A 98 5.61 6.19 9.60
N GLN A 99 5.20 5.16 10.36
CA GLN A 99 5.30 5.22 11.82
C GLN A 99 6.66 4.75 12.34
N SER A 100 7.43 3.94 11.59
CA SER A 100 8.80 3.59 11.99
C SER A 100 9.72 4.82 12.09
N PRO A 101 9.84 5.69 11.07
CA PRO A 101 10.66 6.91 11.22
C PRO A 101 10.10 7.85 12.30
N GLN A 102 8.78 7.93 12.47
CA GLN A 102 8.17 8.69 13.56
C GLN A 102 8.62 8.18 14.93
N LEU A 103 8.56 6.86 15.16
CA LEU A 103 8.96 6.25 16.44
C LEU A 103 10.46 6.45 16.71
N LEU A 104 11.32 6.38 15.69
CA LEU A 104 12.73 6.71 15.82
C LEU A 104 12.93 8.18 16.26
N MET A 105 12.23 9.11 15.60
CA MET A 105 12.34 10.54 15.88
C MET A 105 11.87 10.89 17.30
N VAL A 106 10.68 10.46 17.75
CA VAL A 106 10.21 10.70 19.13
C VAL A 106 11.11 10.05 20.19
N SER A 107 11.87 9.02 19.79
CA SER A 107 12.87 8.35 20.62
C SER A 107 14.23 9.06 20.65
N GLY A 108 14.40 10.14 19.90
CA GLY A 108 15.63 10.94 19.85
C GLY A 108 16.61 10.54 18.75
N ILE A 109 16.19 9.76 17.74
CA ILE A 109 17.03 9.34 16.60
C ILE A 109 16.52 10.07 15.36
N GLY A 110 17.30 11.02 14.84
CA GLY A 110 16.87 11.84 13.71
C GLY A 110 17.74 13.09 13.50
N ASN A 111 17.20 14.06 12.78
CA ASN A 111 17.82 15.38 12.63
C ASN A 111 17.72 16.15 13.95
N CYS A 112 18.83 16.37 14.65
CA CYS A 112 18.82 17.00 15.98
C CYS A 112 18.17 18.39 16.00
N THR A 113 18.29 19.17 14.93
CA THR A 113 17.68 20.51 14.84
C THR A 113 16.16 20.39 14.78
N GLU A 114 15.63 19.52 13.91
CA GLU A 114 14.18 19.24 13.82
C GLU A 114 13.64 18.67 15.15
N LEU A 115 14.39 17.76 15.80
CA LEU A 115 13.98 17.18 17.08
C LEU A 115 13.88 18.21 18.22
N ALA A 116 14.78 19.19 18.23
CA ALA A 116 14.79 20.24 19.25
C ALA A 116 13.53 21.12 19.19
N GLU A 117 12.95 21.33 18.01
CA GLU A 117 11.69 22.08 17.83
C GLU A 117 10.51 21.45 18.59
N PHE A 118 10.55 20.12 18.77
CA PHE A 118 9.54 19.35 19.50
C PHE A 118 9.95 19.05 20.95
N ASN A 119 11.00 19.71 21.47
CA ASN A 119 11.59 19.45 22.80
C ASN A 119 12.05 17.99 22.99
N ILE A 120 12.50 17.34 21.91
CA ILE A 120 13.05 15.98 21.97
C ILE A 120 14.58 16.07 22.06
N SER A 121 15.14 15.47 23.11
CA SER A 121 16.59 15.32 23.25
C SER A 121 17.16 14.45 22.13
N CYS A 122 18.11 14.99 21.36
CA CYS A 122 18.79 14.23 20.33
C CYS A 122 19.76 13.23 20.96
N LYS A 123 19.49 11.94 20.77
CA LYS A 123 20.34 10.83 21.21
C LYS A 123 21.33 10.41 20.13
N VAL A 124 20.85 10.28 18.89
CA VAL A 124 21.66 9.86 17.75
C VAL A 124 21.36 10.81 16.58
N PRO A 125 22.37 11.59 16.12
CA PRO A 125 22.21 12.44 14.95
C PRO A 125 22.15 11.57 13.70
N LEU A 126 20.94 11.35 13.18
CA LEU A 126 20.70 10.57 11.98
C LEU A 126 19.71 11.30 11.06
N PRO A 127 20.15 12.35 10.34
CA PRO A 127 19.25 13.23 9.58
C PRO A 127 18.53 12.54 8.41
N GLY A 128 18.94 11.33 8.03
CA GLY A 128 18.26 10.50 7.04
C GLY A 128 16.95 9.86 7.52
N VAL A 129 16.69 9.82 8.84
CA VAL A 129 15.42 9.27 9.36
C VAL A 129 14.24 10.07 8.80
N GLY A 130 13.28 9.35 8.21
CA GLY A 130 12.10 9.95 7.59
C GLY A 130 12.36 10.57 6.21
N LYS A 131 13.57 10.47 5.64
CA LYS A 131 13.85 10.96 4.29
C LYS A 131 13.86 9.80 3.28
N GLY A 132 13.76 10.13 1.99
CA GLY A 132 13.81 9.15 0.91
C GLY A 132 12.56 8.27 0.84
N LEU A 133 11.41 8.78 1.33
CA LEU A 133 10.15 8.08 1.20
C LEU A 133 9.89 7.83 -0.27
N TRP A 134 9.80 6.55 -0.61
CA TRP A 134 9.55 6.10 -1.96
C TRP A 134 8.16 5.53 -2.03
N VAL A 135 7.27 6.29 -2.67
CA VAL A 135 5.92 5.86 -2.95
C VAL A 135 5.77 5.97 -4.46
N SER A 136 5.22 4.94 -5.06
CA SER A 136 4.50 5.12 -6.32
C SER A 136 3.37 6.13 -6.03
N THR A 137 3.22 7.16 -6.88
CA THR A 137 2.38 8.35 -6.61
C THR A 137 0.88 7.97 -6.41
N PRO A 138 -0.09 8.84 -6.10
CA PRO A 138 -1.50 8.52 -6.18
C PRO A 138 -2.21 9.66 -6.89
N THR A 139 -2.84 9.29 -7.97
CA THR A 139 -3.87 10.08 -8.61
C THR A 139 -4.61 9.09 -9.48
N SER A 140 -5.78 8.64 -9.01
CA SER A 140 -6.70 7.93 -9.88
C SER A 140 -7.37 8.94 -10.80
N LEU A 141 -6.73 9.22 -11.93
CA LEU A 141 -7.37 9.96 -13.02
C LEU A 141 -8.09 8.91 -13.89
N ALA A 142 -9.36 8.68 -13.59
CA ALA A 142 -10.23 7.90 -14.45
C ALA A 142 -10.89 8.83 -15.47
N PHE A 143 -10.64 8.60 -16.76
CA PHE A 143 -11.40 9.23 -17.83
C PHE A 143 -12.59 8.34 -18.16
N ASP A 144 -13.80 8.79 -17.78
CA ASP A 144 -15.06 8.23 -18.28
C ASP A 144 -15.27 8.76 -19.70
N GLY A 145 -15.54 7.87 -20.66
CA GLY A 145 -15.90 8.22 -22.02
C GLY A 145 -17.19 9.07 -22.12
N TYR A 146 -17.93 9.20 -21.01
CA TYR A 146 -18.98 10.20 -20.83
C TYR A 146 -18.50 11.40 -20.01
N LEU A 147 -18.54 12.57 -20.64
CA LEU A 147 -18.18 13.90 -20.11
C LEU A 147 -18.85 14.24 -18.76
N ARG A 148 -18.31 13.75 -17.63
CA ARG A 148 -18.64 14.23 -16.29
C ARG A 148 -17.42 14.93 -15.69
N PRO A 149 -17.59 16.14 -15.10
CA PRO A 149 -16.46 16.88 -14.54
C PRO A 149 -15.86 16.15 -13.32
N PRO A 150 -14.53 16.12 -13.18
CA PRO A 150 -13.87 15.49 -12.03
C PRO A 150 -14.10 16.30 -10.75
N LEU A 151 -14.63 15.65 -9.71
CA LEU A 151 -14.68 16.21 -8.36
C LEU A 151 -13.37 15.88 -7.63
N ILE A 152 -12.53 16.89 -7.41
CA ILE A 152 -11.29 16.78 -6.64
C ILE A 152 -11.66 16.64 -5.15
N ARG A 153 -11.33 15.51 -4.52
CA ARG A 153 -11.49 15.26 -3.08
C ARG A 153 -10.13 14.93 -2.43
N PRO A 154 -9.97 15.15 -1.11
CA PRO A 154 -8.68 14.99 -0.45
C PRO A 154 -8.17 13.53 -0.54
N PRO A 155 -6.86 13.32 -0.73
CA PRO A 155 -6.30 12.01 -0.99
C PRO A 155 -6.35 11.11 0.25
N VAL A 156 -6.84 9.88 0.06
CA VAL A 156 -6.53 8.75 0.94
C VAL A 156 -5.09 8.32 0.62
N PRO A 157 -4.26 7.92 1.61
CA PRO A 157 -2.94 7.35 1.31
C PRO A 157 -3.13 6.05 0.50
N GLN A 158 -2.79 6.12 -0.79
CA GLN A 158 -2.81 4.97 -1.70
C GLN A 158 -1.38 4.74 -2.18
N ASP A 159 -0.98 3.47 -2.25
CA ASP A 159 0.40 3.08 -2.53
C ASP A 159 0.79 3.23 -4.01
N HIS A 160 -0.15 3.40 -4.97
CA HIS A 160 0.13 3.46 -6.42
C HIS A 160 -0.71 4.51 -7.19
N PRO A 161 -0.15 5.11 -8.27
CA PRO A 161 -0.82 6.10 -9.09
C PRO A 161 -1.40 5.35 -10.24
N VAL A 162 -2.71 5.34 -10.35
CA VAL A 162 -3.35 4.57 -11.39
C VAL A 162 -4.12 5.51 -12.29
N VAL A 163 -3.54 5.87 -13.43
CA VAL A 163 -4.33 6.54 -14.46
C VAL A 163 -5.08 5.46 -15.23
N GLY A 164 -6.36 5.68 -15.49
CA GLY A 164 -7.17 4.65 -16.13
C GLY A 164 -8.21 5.16 -17.08
N THR A 165 -8.61 4.26 -17.98
CA THR A 165 -9.76 4.45 -18.86
C THR A 165 -10.81 3.40 -18.50
N ILE A 166 -12.06 3.84 -18.40
CA ILE A 166 -13.21 3.00 -18.07
C ILE A 166 -14.03 2.79 -19.34
N HIS A 167 -14.44 1.56 -19.59
CA HIS A 167 -15.21 1.19 -20.76
C HIS A 167 -16.40 0.31 -20.36
N ALA A 168 -17.57 0.59 -20.94
CA ALA A 168 -18.69 -0.34 -20.88
C ALA A 168 -18.35 -1.59 -21.71
N VAL A 169 -18.62 -2.77 -21.17
CA VAL A 169 -18.29 -4.06 -21.78
C VAL A 169 -19.50 -4.98 -21.81
N HIS A 170 -19.43 -6.00 -22.67
CA HIS A 170 -20.48 -7.02 -22.85
C HIS A 170 -20.11 -8.36 -22.21
N VAL A 171 -19.32 -8.32 -21.14
CA VAL A 171 -18.93 -9.49 -20.35
C VAL A 171 -19.26 -9.21 -18.89
N ASN A 172 -19.64 -10.23 -18.13
CA ASN A 172 -19.93 -10.05 -16.72
C ASN A 172 -18.67 -9.58 -15.98
N THR A 173 -18.80 -8.48 -15.26
CA THR A 173 -17.74 -7.90 -14.43
C THR A 173 -18.21 -7.83 -12.98
N ALA A 174 -17.41 -7.26 -12.08
CA ALA A 174 -17.85 -6.97 -10.72
C ALA A 174 -19.13 -6.09 -10.70
N SER A 175 -19.36 -5.28 -11.73
CA SER A 175 -20.56 -4.45 -11.89
C SER A 175 -21.84 -5.29 -11.90
N ALA A 176 -21.86 -6.45 -12.55
CA ALA A 176 -23.01 -7.36 -12.56
C ALA A 176 -23.45 -7.76 -11.14
N GLY A 177 -22.51 -8.15 -10.28
CA GLY A 177 -22.79 -8.50 -8.89
C GLY A 177 -23.21 -7.29 -8.06
N VAL A 178 -22.55 -6.14 -8.25
CA VAL A 178 -22.86 -4.90 -7.52
C VAL A 178 -24.24 -4.32 -7.87
N ASN A 179 -24.73 -4.54 -9.09
CA ASN A 179 -25.98 -3.96 -9.59
C ASN A 179 -27.18 -4.92 -9.51
N ASN A 180 -26.96 -6.18 -9.14
CA ASN A 180 -28.01 -7.19 -9.06
C ASN A 180 -27.91 -7.98 -7.74
N ALA A 181 -28.81 -7.68 -6.80
CA ALA A 181 -28.82 -8.31 -5.48
C ALA A 181 -29.07 -9.83 -5.51
N THR A 182 -29.86 -10.32 -6.47
CA THR A 182 -30.08 -11.77 -6.63
C THR A 182 -28.79 -12.46 -7.05
N LEU A 183 -28.11 -11.92 -8.07
CA LEU A 183 -26.82 -12.44 -8.51
C LEU A 183 -25.77 -12.34 -7.40
N ALA A 184 -25.69 -11.21 -6.67
CA ALA A 184 -24.78 -11.05 -5.54
C ALA A 184 -24.96 -12.16 -4.50
N ASN A 185 -26.22 -12.48 -4.15
CA ASN A 185 -26.50 -13.57 -3.23
C ASN A 185 -26.07 -14.93 -3.79
N GLU A 186 -26.27 -15.19 -5.08
CA GLU A 186 -25.82 -16.43 -5.74
C GLU A 186 -24.29 -16.56 -5.73
N LEU A 187 -23.55 -15.47 -5.98
CA LEU A 187 -22.08 -15.45 -5.92
C LEU A 187 -21.58 -15.75 -4.50
N ILE A 188 -22.18 -15.11 -3.49
CA ILE A 188 -21.87 -15.38 -2.08
C ILE A 188 -22.14 -16.85 -1.72
N GLN A 189 -23.28 -17.40 -2.14
CA GLN A 189 -23.60 -18.81 -1.89
C GLN A 189 -22.60 -19.74 -2.58
N THR A 190 -22.20 -19.44 -3.81
CA THR A 190 -21.17 -20.21 -4.54
C THR A 190 -19.85 -20.22 -3.77
N TYR A 191 -19.39 -19.05 -3.32
CA TYR A 191 -18.19 -18.93 -2.51
C TYR A 191 -18.29 -19.70 -1.19
N LEU A 192 -19.39 -19.56 -0.45
CA LEU A 192 -19.59 -20.25 0.83
C LEU A 192 -19.68 -21.77 0.69
N GLN A 193 -20.22 -22.28 -0.43
CA GLN A 193 -20.41 -23.72 -0.63
C GLN A 193 -19.18 -24.41 -1.21
N THR A 194 -18.42 -23.71 -2.07
CA THR A 194 -17.39 -24.35 -2.90
C THR A 194 -16.03 -23.64 -2.88
N ALA A 195 -15.88 -22.53 -2.15
CA ALA A 195 -14.69 -21.70 -2.15
C ALA A 195 -14.27 -21.27 -3.59
N SER A 196 -15.25 -21.01 -4.45
CA SER A 196 -15.04 -20.69 -5.86
C SER A 196 -15.90 -19.52 -6.33
N GLY A 197 -15.67 -19.09 -7.56
CA GLY A 197 -16.40 -18.01 -8.20
C GLY A 197 -15.75 -16.62 -8.01
N PRO A 198 -16.38 -15.56 -8.53
CA PRO A 198 -15.82 -14.20 -8.52
C PRO A 198 -15.44 -13.66 -7.13
N ASP A 199 -16.13 -14.08 -6.07
CA ASP A 199 -15.86 -13.64 -4.70
C ASP A 199 -14.65 -14.36 -4.06
N SER A 200 -14.09 -15.38 -4.73
CA SER A 200 -12.91 -16.13 -4.26
C SER A 200 -11.58 -15.48 -4.65
N ILE A 201 -11.61 -14.35 -5.38
CA ILE A 201 -10.45 -13.60 -5.88
C ILE A 201 -10.59 -12.12 -5.56
N PHE A 202 -9.50 -11.37 -5.55
CA PHE A 202 -9.54 -9.91 -5.43
C PHE A 202 -8.84 -9.21 -6.60
N GLY A 203 -9.47 -8.18 -7.15
CA GLY A 203 -8.83 -7.22 -8.06
C GLY A 203 -8.32 -7.82 -9.38
N PRO A 204 -7.43 -7.09 -10.10
CA PRO A 204 -6.79 -7.62 -11.30
C PRO A 204 -5.99 -8.88 -10.96
N ASP A 205 -6.19 -9.94 -11.72
CA ASP A 205 -5.44 -11.20 -11.66
C ASP A 205 -4.44 -11.31 -12.81
N TYR A 206 -4.61 -10.50 -13.85
CA TYR A 206 -3.72 -10.36 -14.99
C TYR A 206 -3.02 -9.01 -14.98
N TYR A 207 -1.70 -9.01 -15.13
CA TYR A 207 -0.87 -7.81 -15.10
C TYR A 207 0.00 -7.74 -16.34
N GLY A 208 0.46 -6.55 -16.68
CA GLY A 208 1.47 -6.30 -17.71
C GLY A 208 2.55 -5.38 -17.19
N PHE A 209 3.79 -5.61 -17.57
CA PHE A 209 4.90 -4.74 -17.23
C PHE A 209 5.72 -4.48 -18.48
N GLU A 210 6.07 -3.23 -18.73
CA GLU A 210 6.93 -2.86 -19.84
C GLU A 210 7.75 -1.60 -19.55
N LYS A 211 8.73 -1.36 -20.43
CA LYS A 211 9.32 -0.03 -20.57
C LYS A 211 8.28 0.91 -21.17
N LEU A 212 8.41 2.21 -20.95
CA LEU A 212 7.57 3.19 -21.65
C LEU A 212 7.68 2.92 -23.17
N PRO A 213 6.55 2.73 -23.89
CA PRO A 213 6.61 2.42 -25.31
C PRO A 213 7.14 3.59 -26.14
N GLU A 214 7.73 3.29 -27.29
CA GLU A 214 8.11 4.32 -28.27
C GLU A 214 6.88 4.87 -29.00
N PRO A 215 6.88 6.16 -29.41
CA PRO A 215 7.98 7.13 -29.31
C PRO A 215 8.04 7.87 -27.95
N TYR A 216 7.18 7.52 -26.99
CA TYR A 216 7.06 8.26 -25.74
C TYR A 216 8.34 8.19 -24.91
N ARG A 217 9.03 7.05 -24.93
CA ARG A 217 10.27 6.88 -24.18
C ARG A 217 11.43 7.67 -24.76
N SER A 218 11.64 7.64 -26.08
CA SER A 218 12.66 8.47 -26.71
C SER A 218 12.38 9.97 -26.63
N SER A 219 11.13 10.37 -26.34
CA SER A 219 10.76 11.77 -26.11
C SER A 219 11.11 12.32 -24.72
N LEU A 220 11.50 11.46 -23.77
CA LEU A 220 11.93 11.88 -22.44
C LEU A 220 13.25 12.66 -22.50
N SER A 221 13.51 13.47 -21.48
CA SER A 221 14.77 14.22 -21.40
C SER A 221 15.98 13.28 -21.26
N ASN A 222 17.15 13.72 -21.76
CA ASN A 222 18.39 12.96 -21.58
C ASN A 222 18.73 12.70 -20.11
N GLU A 223 18.36 13.63 -19.22
CA GLU A 223 18.53 13.48 -17.77
C GLU A 223 17.63 12.37 -17.22
N THR A 224 16.34 12.35 -17.58
CA THR A 224 15.41 11.28 -17.19
C THR A 224 15.88 9.93 -17.72
N LEU A 225 16.30 9.86 -18.98
CA LEU A 225 16.81 8.63 -19.58
C LEU A 225 18.04 8.10 -18.84
N ALA A 226 18.95 8.99 -18.42
CA ALA A 226 20.11 8.62 -17.61
C ALA A 226 19.71 8.14 -16.21
N GLN A 227 18.71 8.76 -15.57
CA GLN A 227 18.17 8.32 -14.27
C GLN A 227 17.47 6.96 -14.38
N LEU A 228 16.67 6.73 -15.41
CA LEU A 228 16.03 5.42 -15.67
C LEU A 228 17.06 4.32 -15.97
N ALA A 229 18.20 4.67 -16.58
CA ALA A 229 19.29 3.74 -16.83
C ALA A 229 20.04 3.28 -15.55
N THR A 230 19.74 3.88 -14.39
CA THR A 230 20.27 3.38 -13.09
C THR A 230 19.56 2.13 -12.59
N PHE A 231 18.33 1.87 -13.07
CA PHE A 231 17.64 0.62 -12.83
C PHE A 231 18.20 -0.49 -13.74
N PRO A 232 18.05 -1.77 -13.36
CA PRO A 232 18.33 -2.88 -14.26
C PRO A 232 17.66 -2.72 -15.63
N SER A 233 18.30 -3.21 -16.68
CA SER A 233 17.81 -3.04 -18.06
C SER A 233 16.40 -3.64 -18.29
N ASP A 234 16.06 -4.66 -17.52
CA ASP A 234 14.77 -5.36 -17.51
C ASP A 234 13.78 -4.86 -16.44
N TRP A 235 14.13 -3.81 -15.68
CA TRP A 235 13.21 -3.20 -14.74
C TRP A 235 12.08 -2.48 -15.49
N PRO A 236 10.80 -2.75 -15.18
CA PRO A 236 9.71 -2.08 -15.86
C PRO A 236 9.62 -0.60 -15.48
N GLU A 237 9.03 0.20 -16.36
CA GLU A 237 8.72 1.61 -16.10
C GLU A 237 7.21 1.80 -15.91
N ILE A 238 6.42 0.93 -16.55
CA ILE A 238 4.97 0.92 -16.51
C ILE A 238 4.46 -0.44 -16.06
N GLU A 239 3.41 -0.40 -15.24
CA GLU A 239 2.55 -1.52 -14.91
C GLU A 239 1.14 -1.29 -15.49
N TRP A 240 0.59 -2.31 -16.12
CA TRP A 240 -0.76 -2.38 -16.65
C TRP A 240 -1.62 -3.28 -15.78
N LEU A 241 -2.77 -2.76 -15.38
CA LEU A 241 -3.66 -3.31 -14.36
C LEU A 241 -5.09 -3.41 -14.94
N PRO A 242 -5.35 -4.34 -15.87
CA PRO A 242 -6.69 -4.58 -16.39
C PRO A 242 -7.58 -5.17 -15.30
N ASN A 243 -8.69 -4.52 -15.02
CA ASN A 243 -9.59 -4.86 -13.93
C ASN A 243 -11.03 -4.96 -14.45
N GLY A 244 -11.67 -6.10 -14.25
CA GLY A 244 -13.07 -6.34 -14.58
C GLY A 244 -14.02 -5.68 -13.58
N ALA A 245 -13.97 -4.36 -13.47
CA ALA A 245 -14.87 -3.58 -12.62
C ALA A 245 -14.89 -2.11 -13.05
N TYR A 246 -15.94 -1.39 -12.66
CA TYR A 246 -15.91 0.07 -12.59
C TYR A 246 -15.05 0.52 -11.40
N ASN A 247 -13.90 1.16 -11.66
CA ASN A 247 -13.05 1.69 -10.59
C ASN A 247 -13.40 3.13 -10.17
N GLY A 248 -13.99 3.91 -11.06
CA GLY A 248 -14.33 5.31 -10.78
C GLY A 248 -13.15 6.10 -10.21
N TYR A 249 -13.40 6.87 -9.14
CA TYR A 249 -12.38 7.62 -8.39
C TYR A 249 -11.79 6.83 -7.21
N GLU A 250 -11.66 5.50 -7.33
CA GLU A 250 -11.09 4.60 -6.31
C GLU A 250 -11.79 4.62 -4.94
N HIS A 251 -13.09 4.94 -4.90
CA HIS A 251 -13.88 4.97 -3.67
C HIS A 251 -15.07 4.00 -3.77
N ASN A 252 -14.94 2.85 -3.11
CA ASN A 252 -15.94 1.79 -2.95
C ASN A 252 -16.79 1.47 -4.19
N LYS A 253 -16.36 0.42 -4.93
CA LYS A 253 -17.07 -0.13 -6.09
C LYS A 253 -18.56 -0.40 -5.82
N GLN A 254 -18.94 -0.80 -4.60
CA GLN A 254 -20.35 -1.08 -4.26
C GLN A 254 -21.25 0.15 -4.41
N THR A 255 -20.73 1.34 -4.08
CA THR A 255 -21.49 2.59 -4.07
C THR A 255 -21.25 3.46 -5.30
N ALA A 256 -20.10 3.31 -5.96
CA ALA A 256 -19.69 4.17 -7.07
C ALA A 256 -20.04 3.61 -8.46
N ASP A 257 -20.32 2.31 -8.57
CA ASP A 257 -20.65 1.66 -9.85
C ASP A 257 -21.93 2.25 -10.50
N PRO A 258 -21.90 2.61 -11.79
CA PRO A 258 -23.06 3.14 -12.50
C PRO A 258 -24.25 2.19 -12.50
N LYS A 259 -25.41 2.69 -12.09
CA LYS A 259 -26.68 1.93 -12.10
C LYS A 259 -27.42 2.04 -13.43
N ASP A 260 -26.71 1.94 -14.56
CA ASP A 260 -27.25 2.10 -15.91
C ASP A 260 -27.44 0.76 -16.66
N GLY A 261 -27.28 -0.36 -15.96
CA GLY A 261 -27.48 -1.71 -16.49
C GLY A 261 -26.34 -2.23 -17.35
N LYS A 262 -25.18 -1.56 -17.35
CA LYS A 262 -23.98 -2.00 -18.07
C LYS A 262 -22.96 -2.60 -17.11
N ASP A 263 -22.12 -3.47 -17.67
CA ASP A 263 -20.90 -3.93 -17.06
C ASP A 263 -19.71 -3.06 -17.47
N TYR A 264 -18.69 -2.95 -16.61
CA TYR A 264 -17.56 -2.07 -16.85
C TYR A 264 -16.22 -2.77 -16.63
N GLY A 265 -15.30 -2.55 -17.58
CA GLY A 265 -13.89 -2.88 -17.44
C GLY A 265 -13.07 -1.60 -17.32
N THR A 266 -12.05 -1.62 -16.46
CA THR A 266 -11.09 -0.52 -16.32
C THR A 266 -9.70 -1.01 -16.71
N LEU A 267 -9.01 -0.27 -17.58
CA LEU A 267 -7.58 -0.44 -17.80
C LEU A 267 -6.85 0.63 -16.99
N LEU A 268 -6.13 0.21 -15.95
CA LEU A 268 -5.31 1.09 -15.11
C LEU A 268 -3.84 0.99 -15.51
N VAL A 269 -3.10 2.06 -15.29
CA VAL A 269 -1.66 2.19 -15.59
C VAL A 269 -0.96 2.81 -14.40
N ALA A 270 0.07 2.15 -13.90
CA ALA A 270 0.91 2.64 -12.80
C ALA A 270 2.36 2.84 -13.20
N LEU A 271 3.00 3.82 -12.55
CA LEU A 271 4.43 4.08 -12.68
C LEU A 271 5.19 3.25 -11.64
N VAL A 272 6.09 2.39 -12.11
CA VAL A 272 6.85 1.45 -11.25
C VAL A 272 8.33 1.81 -11.10
N ALA A 273 8.75 2.89 -11.76
CA ALA A 273 10.08 3.51 -11.58
C ALA A 273 9.97 5.00 -11.19
N PRO A 274 9.27 5.37 -10.10
CA PRO A 274 9.14 6.77 -9.70
C PRO A 274 10.49 7.35 -9.26
N LEU A 275 10.83 8.52 -9.78
CA LEU A 275 12.08 9.22 -9.41
C LEU A 275 11.88 10.22 -8.27
N SER A 276 10.64 10.63 -8.01
CA SER A 276 10.27 11.47 -6.85
C SER A 276 10.69 10.83 -5.51
N ARG A 277 11.04 11.68 -4.53
CA ARG A 277 11.35 11.27 -3.15
C ARG A 277 10.64 12.17 -2.15
N GLY A 278 9.85 11.56 -1.29
CA GLY A 278 9.14 12.22 -0.21
C GLY A 278 9.89 12.20 1.11
N THR A 279 9.20 12.72 2.13
CA THR A 279 9.65 12.76 3.52
C THR A 279 8.50 12.47 4.49
N VAL A 280 8.84 11.96 5.66
CA VAL A 280 8.00 11.84 6.84
C VAL A 280 8.67 12.65 7.95
N THR A 281 7.99 13.65 8.49
CA THR A 281 8.50 14.49 9.59
C THR A 281 7.55 14.47 10.77
N LEU A 282 8.05 14.86 11.94
CA LEU A 282 7.20 14.98 13.12
C LEU A 282 6.18 16.11 12.95
N ASN A 283 5.00 15.87 13.50
CA ASN A 283 3.99 16.91 13.76
C ASN A 283 3.86 17.18 15.27
N SER A 284 4.27 16.22 16.10
CA SER A 284 4.25 16.31 17.55
C SER A 284 5.30 15.37 18.13
N ALA A 285 5.67 15.57 19.40
CA ALA A 285 6.45 14.61 20.18
C ALA A 285 5.61 13.40 20.67
N ASP A 286 4.29 13.46 20.51
CA ASP A 286 3.37 12.38 20.87
C ASP A 286 3.08 11.48 19.65
N MET A 287 3.27 10.17 19.81
CA MET A 287 3.00 9.16 18.79
C MET A 287 1.51 9.04 18.42
N TRP A 288 0.59 9.55 19.24
CA TRP A 288 -0.84 9.60 18.89
C TRP A 288 -1.16 10.60 17.79
N HIS A 289 -0.32 11.62 17.61
CA HIS A 289 -0.47 12.54 16.50
C HIS A 289 0.23 11.96 15.27
N LEU A 290 -0.50 11.83 14.17
CA LEU A 290 0.07 11.34 12.92
C LEU A 290 1.20 12.26 12.44
N PRO A 291 2.26 11.69 11.82
CA PRO A 291 3.36 12.48 11.30
C PRO A 291 2.92 13.25 10.06
N ASN A 292 3.68 14.29 9.72
CA ASN A 292 3.53 14.98 8.46
C ASN A 292 4.15 14.11 7.36
N VAL A 293 3.34 13.67 6.40
CA VAL A 293 3.80 12.88 5.25
C VAL A 293 3.76 13.77 4.02
N TYR A 294 4.92 14.00 3.42
CA TYR A 294 5.06 14.70 2.14
C TYR A 294 5.62 13.73 1.10
N PRO A 295 4.77 13.10 0.29
CA PRO A 295 5.23 12.09 -0.66
C PRO A 295 5.98 12.63 -1.89
N ALA A 296 5.92 13.95 -2.13
CA ALA A 296 6.59 14.63 -3.24
C ALA A 296 6.23 14.09 -4.63
N TRP A 297 4.96 13.82 -4.91
CA TRP A 297 4.54 13.29 -6.21
C TRP A 297 4.79 14.27 -7.35
N TYR A 298 5.23 13.74 -8.50
CA TYR A 298 5.49 14.49 -9.74
C TYR A 298 6.47 15.66 -9.62
N THR A 299 7.33 15.63 -8.59
CA THR A 299 8.39 16.63 -8.40
C THR A 299 9.64 16.34 -9.21
N ALA A 300 9.88 15.08 -9.57
CA ALA A 300 10.93 14.72 -10.51
C ALA A 300 10.49 15.06 -11.95
N GLN A 301 11.42 15.57 -12.74
CA GLN A 301 11.18 15.91 -14.13
C GLN A 301 10.87 14.64 -14.95
N ALA A 302 9.95 14.79 -15.91
CA ALA A 302 9.67 13.79 -16.94
C ALA A 302 10.75 13.81 -18.03
#